data_AF-A0A7W1K606-F1
#
_entry.id   AF-A0A7W1K606-F1
#
_cell.length_a   1.000
_cell.length_b   1.000
_cell.length_c   1.000
_cell.angle_alpha   90.00
_cell.angle_beta   90.00
_cell.angle_gamma   90.00
#
_symmetry.space_group_name_H-M   'P 1'
#
loop_
_entity.id
_entity.type
_entity.pdbx_description
1 polymer ?
#
loop_
_entity_poly.entity_id
_entity_poly.type
_entity_poly.pdbx_seq_one_letter_code
_entity_poly.pdbx_strand_id
1 'polypeptide(L)' 'HYTRPAEFRGMAAPPVLLSGDHGAIERWRRDAAREKTRRNRPDLGR' A
#
# COMPACT_ATOMS: atom_id res chain seq x y z
N HIS A 1 -0.42 -1.26 -7.58
CA HIS A 1 -0.07 0.18 -7.67
C HIS A 1 -1.33 0.99 -7.82
N TYR A 2 -1.36 2.20 -7.26
CA TYR A 2 -2.49 3.14 -7.38
C TYR A 2 -2.16 4.17 -8.46
N THR A 3 -3.19 4.58 -9.19
CA THR A 3 -3.12 5.63 -10.21
C THR A 3 -4.38 6.48 -10.12
N ARG A 4 -4.42 7.60 -10.83
CA ARG A 4 -5.61 8.46 -10.91
C ARG A 4 -6.78 7.69 -11.55
N PRO A 5 -8.04 7.95 -11.13
CA PRO A 5 -8.51 8.87 -10.09
C PRO A 5 -8.33 8.36 -8.66
N ALA A 6 -8.41 9.26 -7.65
CA ALA A 6 -8.24 8.90 -6.24
C ALA A 6 -9.29 7.91 -5.73
N GLU A 7 -10.49 7.91 -6.32
CA GLU A 7 -11.53 6.93 -6.09
C GLU A 7 -11.90 6.25 -7.40
N PHE A 8 -11.88 4.93 -7.42
CA PHE A 8 -12.24 4.15 -8.61
C PHE A 8 -13.16 3.00 -8.23
N ARG A 9 -14.37 2.97 -8.82
CA ARG A 9 -15.39 1.93 -8.57
C ARG A 9 -15.70 1.72 -7.06
N GLY A 10 -15.74 2.81 -6.29
CA GLY A 10 -15.97 2.78 -4.84
C GLY A 10 -14.76 2.36 -3.99
N MET A 11 -13.59 2.16 -4.61
CA MET A 11 -12.33 1.94 -3.90
C MET A 11 -11.52 3.22 -3.85
N ALA A 12 -11.32 3.76 -2.65
CA ALA A 12 -10.49 4.93 -2.41
C ALA A 12 -9.01 4.56 -2.25
N ALA A 13 -8.13 5.39 -2.80
CA ALA A 13 -6.71 5.31 -2.53
C ALA A 13 -6.44 5.64 -1.05
N PRO A 14 -5.48 4.95 -0.40
CA PRO A 14 -5.06 5.26 0.95
C PRO A 14 -4.67 6.74 1.10
N PRO A 15 -5.12 7.45 2.15
CA PRO A 15 -4.85 8.88 2.33
C PRO A 15 -3.35 9.19 2.43
N VAL A 16 -2.53 8.25 2.92
CA VAL A 16 -1.06 8.37 2.94
C VAL A 16 -0.45 8.47 1.55
N LEU A 17 -1.09 7.92 0.51
CA LEU A 17 -0.63 8.05 -0.87
C LEU A 17 -1.02 9.41 -1.49
N LEU A 18 -1.92 10.15 -0.82
CA LEU A 18 -2.40 11.46 -1.24
C LEU A 18 -1.72 12.61 -0.48
N SER A 19 -1.01 12.33 0.63
CA SER A 19 -0.44 13.35 1.52
C SER A 19 0.83 14.02 0.99
N GLY A 20 1.49 13.43 -0.01
CA GLY A 20 2.79 13.93 -0.52
C GLY A 20 3.99 13.68 0.40
N ASP A 21 3.80 13.06 1.57
CA ASP A 21 4.89 12.69 2.47
C ASP A 21 5.57 11.41 1.97
N HIS A 22 6.69 11.59 1.28
CA HIS A 22 7.45 10.47 0.71
C HIS A 22 7.93 9.49 1.79
N GLY A 23 8.28 9.97 2.99
CA GLY A 23 8.70 9.11 4.09
C GLY A 23 7.56 8.23 4.60
N ALA A 24 6.36 8.79 4.72
CA ALA A 24 5.15 8.07 5.10
C ALA A 24 4.73 7.07 4.03
N ILE A 25 4.82 7.44 2.75
CA ILE A 25 4.55 6.57 1.61
C ILE A 25 5.48 5.35 1.62
N GLU A 26 6.79 5.56 1.81
CA GLU A 26 7.77 4.47 1.83
C GLU A 26 7.59 3.54 3.04
N ARG A 27 7.25 4.09 4.22
CA ARG A 27 6.88 3.27 5.39
C ARG A 27 5.64 2.42 5.09
N TRP A 28 4.60 3.03 4.54
CA TRP A 28 3.36 2.36 4.21
C TRP A 28 3.55 1.26 3.15
N ARG A 29 4.31 1.54 2.09
CA ARG A 29 4.61 0.56 1.03
C ARG A 29 5.34 -0.66 1.56
N ARG A 30 6.33 -0.46 2.45
CA ARG A 30 7.06 -1.56 3.08
C ARG A 30 6.15 -2.42 3.95
N ASP A 31 5.28 -1.79 4.73
CA ASP A 31 4.35 -2.51 5.60
C ASP A 31 3.30 -3.30 4.80
N ALA A 32 2.69 -2.66 3.81
CA ALA A 32 1.74 -3.30 2.90
C ALA A 32 2.37 -4.47 2.13
N ALA A 33 3.65 -4.36 1.73
CA ALA A 33 4.38 -5.46 1.11
C ALA A 33 4.57 -6.64 2.08
N ARG A 34 4.98 -6.38 3.32
CA ARG A 34 5.14 -7.42 4.36
C ARG A 34 3.81 -8.11 4.66
N GLU A 35 2.73 -7.36 4.80
CA GLU A 35 1.40 -7.92 5.02
C GLU A 35 0.97 -8.79 3.83
N LYS A 36 1.15 -8.29 2.60
CA LYS A 36 0.84 -9.05 1.38
C LYS A 36 1.66 -10.34 1.30
N THR A 37 2.94 -10.31 1.63
CA THR A 37 3.79 -11.50 1.69
C THR A 37 3.28 -12.47 2.75
N ARG A 38 3.00 -12.01 3.97
CA ARG A 38 2.46 -12.87 5.05
C ARG A 38 1.14 -13.54 4.66
N ARG A 39 0.26 -12.84 3.95
CA ARG A 39 -1.04 -13.36 3.52
C ARG A 39 -0.94 -14.32 2.34
N ASN A 40 -0.13 -13.99 1.34
CA ASN A 40 -0.13 -14.73 0.06
C ASN A 40 0.97 -15.80 -0.02
N ARG A 41 2.08 -15.58 0.69
CA ARG A 41 3.29 -16.41 0.69
C ARG A 41 3.88 -16.46 2.10
N PRO A 42 3.16 -17.06 3.07
CA PRO A 42 3.64 -17.18 4.44
C PRO A 42 4.98 -17.92 4.54
N ASP A 43 5.31 -18.73 3.52
CA ASP A 43 6.58 -19.44 3.36
C ASP A 43 7.79 -18.51 3.12
N LEU A 44 7.58 -17.31 2.57
CA LEU A 44 8.65 -16.33 2.29
C LEU A 44 8.89 -15.35 3.44
N GLY A 45 8.10 -15.43 4.52
CA GLY A 45 8.15 -14.49 5.65
C GLY A 45 9.04 -14.90 6.82
N ARG A 46 9.82 -15.98 6.66
CA ARG A 46 10.73 -16.50 7.69
C ARG A 46 12.17 -16.02 7.48
#